data_AF-A0A2D5UTQ2-F1
#
_entry.id   AF-A0A2D5UTQ2-F1
#
_cell.length_a   1.000
_cell.length_b   1.000
_cell.length_c   1.000
_cell.angle_alpha   90.00
_cell.angle_beta   90.00
_cell.angle_gamma   90.00
#
_symmetry.space_group_name_H-M   'P 1'
#
loop_
_entity.id
_entity.type
_entity.pdbx_description
1 polymer ?
#
loop_
_entity_poly.entity_id
_entity_poly.type
_entity_poly.pdbx_seq_one_letter_code
_entity_poly.pdbx_strand_id
1 'polypeptide(L)' 'MKILIINPNTSLEMTQTIDNTAKKYAFPGTEITTLNPPDGPDYISGAYDSAIQTPKV' A
#
# COMPACT_ATOMS: atom_id res chain seq x y z
N MET A 1 15.16 10.87 -5.01
CA MET A 1 14.00 11.04 -4.10
C MET A 1 13.54 9.66 -3.67
N LYS A 2 13.06 9.47 -2.44
CA LYS A 2 12.54 8.17 -1.98
C LYS A 2 11.06 8.30 -1.64
N ILE A 3 10.23 7.40 -2.16
CA ILE A 3 8.79 7.36 -1.92
C ILE A 3 8.43 6.01 -1.32
N LEU A 4 7.79 6.04 -0.15
CA LEU A 4 7.12 4.89 0.45
C LEU A 4 5.64 4.96 0.12
N ILE A 5 5.13 3.95 -0.55
CA ILE A 5 3.70 3.79 -0.84
C ILE A 5 3.16 2.70 0.08
N ILE A 6 2.10 3.01 0.82
CA ILE A 6 1.48 2.06 1.74
C ILE A 6 0.10 1.71 1.19
N ASN A 7 -0.08 0.44 0.80
CA ASN A 7 -1.41 -0.13 0.64
C ASN A 7 -1.97 -0.43 2.04
N PRO A 8 -3.09 0.19 2.46
CA PRO A 8 -3.61 -0.02 3.80
C PRO A 8 -4.25 -1.40 3.99
N ASN A 9 -4.67 -2.09 2.93
CA ASN A 9 -5.22 -3.45 3.03
C ASN A 9 -4.11 -4.51 2.93
N THR A 10 -4.44 -5.77 3.20
CA THR A 10 -3.47 -6.88 3.23
C THR A 10 -3.18 -7.54 1.88
N SER A 11 -3.82 -7.07 0.79
CA SER A 11 -3.72 -7.70 -0.52
C SER A 11 -2.34 -7.58 -1.14
N LEU A 12 -1.64 -8.71 -1.27
CA LEU A 12 -0.33 -8.76 -1.92
C LEU A 12 -0.44 -8.45 -3.42
N GLU A 13 -1.49 -8.95 -4.09
CA GLU A 13 -1.72 -8.71 -5.51
C GLU A 13 -1.95 -7.21 -5.80
N MET A 14 -2.77 -6.55 -4.97
CA MET A 14 -2.98 -5.10 -5.08
C MET A 14 -1.66 -4.35 -4.84
N THR A 15 -0.88 -4.75 -3.84
CA THR A 15 0.41 -4.13 -3.50
C THR A 15 1.40 -4.24 -4.66
N GLN A 16 1.48 -5.40 -5.31
CA GLN A 16 2.31 -5.61 -6.50
C GLN A 16 1.83 -4.76 -7.69
N THR A 17 0.52 -4.65 -7.88
CA THR A 17 -0.07 -3.82 -8.94
C THR A 17 0.26 -2.34 -8.76
N ILE A 18 0.17 -1.84 -7.52
CA ILE A 18 0.56 -0.48 -7.14
C ILE A 18 2.05 -0.27 -7.38
N ASP A 19 2.91 -1.18 -6.92
CA ASP A 19 4.36 -1.09 -7.05
C ASP A 19 4.81 -1.02 -8.52
N ASN A 20 4.29 -1.93 -9.35
CA ASN A 20 4.57 -1.97 -10.78
C ASN A 20 4.16 -0.68 -11.47
N THR A 21 2.98 -0.15 -11.12
CA THR A 21 2.47 1.12 -11.68
C THR A 21 3.34 2.30 -11.26
N ALA A 22 3.67 2.39 -9.97
CA ALA A 22 4.51 3.47 -9.44
C ALA A 22 5.90 3.46 -10.08
N LYS A 23 6.56 2.29 -10.18
CA LYS A 23 7.87 2.15 -10.81
C LYS A 23 7.85 2.49 -12.30
N LYS A 24 6.77 2.13 -13.01
CA LYS A 24 6.62 2.42 -14.45
C LYS A 24 6.62 3.91 -14.77
N TYR A 25 6.07 4.74 -13.89
CA TYR A 25 5.91 6.18 -14.12
C TYR A 25 6.85 7.05 -13.25
N ALA A 26 7.73 6.43 -12.46
CA ALA A 26 8.68 7.14 -11.62
C ALA A 26 9.71 7.91 -12.47
N PHE A 27 10.01 9.16 -12.07
CA PHE A 27 11.11 9.92 -12.68
C PHE A 27 12.46 9.24 -12.39
N PRO A 28 13.43 9.24 -13.34
CA PRO A 28 14.75 8.66 -13.11
C PRO A 28 15.40 9.13 -11.80
N GLY A 29 15.94 8.19 -11.02
CA GLY A 29 16.50 8.47 -9.69
C GLY A 29 15.48 8.57 -8.55
N THR A 30 14.22 8.22 -8.80
CA THR A 30 13.21 8.01 -7.75
C THR A 30 13.23 6.56 -7.30
N GLU A 31 13.45 6.33 -6.00
CA GLU A 31 13.35 5.01 -5.37
C GLU A 31 11.92 4.81 -4.87
N ILE A 32 11.26 3.75 -5.33
CA ILE A 32 9.92 3.36 -4.89
C ILE A 32 10.04 2.14 -3.96
N THR A 33 9.43 2.23 -2.79
CA THR A 33 9.15 1.08 -1.91
C THR A 33 7.65 1.03 -1.69
N THR A 34 7.05 -0.14 -1.89
CA THR A 34 5.62 -0.35 -1.68
C THR A 34 5.43 -1.44 -0.64
N LEU A 35 4.64 -1.17 0.40
CA LEU A 35 4.38 -2.10 1.50
C LEU A 35 2.89 -2.20 1.79
N ASN A 36 2.54 -3.30 2.44
CA ASN A 36 1.23 -3.53 3.04
C ASN A 36 1.40 -4.12 4.45
N PRO A 37 0.41 -3.93 5.33
CA PRO A 37 0.45 -4.48 6.69
C PRO A 37 0.35 -6.01 6.69
N PRO A 38 0.86 -6.67 7.74
CA PRO A 38 0.78 -8.13 7.88
C PRO A 38 -0.62 -8.61 8.30
N ASP A 39 -1.47 -7.71 8.80
CA ASP A 39 -2.81 -8.01 9.28
C ASP A 39 -3.81 -6.92 8.87
N GLY A 40 -5.10 -7.28 8.94
CA GLY A 40 -6.19 -6.45 8.43
C GLY A 40 -7.03 -7.14 7.34
N PRO A 41 -8.05 -6.44 6.83
CA PRO A 41 -8.86 -6.94 5.73
C PRO A 41 -8.08 -6.88 4.41
N ASP A 42 -8.32 -7.85 3.54
CA ASP A 42 -7.77 -7.91 2.18
C ASP A 42 -8.35 -6.79 1.29
N TYR A 43 -9.55 -6.32 1.63
CA TYR A 43 -10.22 -5.21 0.96
C TYR A 43 -10.95 -4.32 1.99
N ILE A 44 -10.79 -3.00 1.87
CA ILE A 44 -11.46 -2.04 2.76
C ILE A 44 -12.78 -1.63 2.09
N SER A 45 -13.89 -2.15 2.61
CA SER A 45 -15.23 -1.98 2.04
C SER A 45 -16.12 -0.96 2.76
N GLY A 46 -15.68 -0.45 3.91
CA GLY A 46 -16.47 0.51 4.68
C GLY A 46 -15.77 1.08 5.92
N ALA A 47 -16.56 1.78 6.73
CA ALA A 47 -16.07 2.49 7.91
C ALA A 47 -15.48 1.55 8.98
N TYR A 48 -16.07 0.36 9.15
CA TYR A 48 -15.55 -0.64 10.09
C TYR A 48 -14.15 -1.12 9.67
N ASP A 49 -13.99 -1.57 8.43
CA ASP A 49 -12.70 -2.01 7.87
C ASP A 49 -11.65 -0.89 7.97
N SER A 50 -12.04 0.34 7.69
CA SER A 50 -11.16 1.51 7.78
C SER A 50 -10.71 1.77 9.22
N ALA A 51 -11.64 1.68 10.19
CA ALA A 51 -11.35 1.95 11.59
C ALA A 51 -10.36 0.94 12.18
N ILE A 52 -10.55 -0.36 11.89
CA ILE A 52 -9.65 -1.40 12.38
C ILE A 52 -8.27 -1.37 11.73
N GLN A 53 -8.16 -0.72 10.56
CA GLN A 53 -6.92 -0.63 9.77
C GLN A 53 -6.12 0.65 10.02
N THR A 54 -6.56 1.50 10.94
CA THR A 54 -5.78 2.65 11.39
C THR A 54 -4.47 2.22 12.09
N PRO A 55 -3.46 3.10 12.17
CA PRO A 55 -2.25 2.81 12.94
C PRO A 55 -2.60 2.40 14.37
N LYS A 56 -2.11 1.22 14.76
CA LYS A 56 -2.30 0.68 16.10
C LYS A 56 -1.31 1.39 17.02
N VAL A 57 -1.84 2.11 18.01
CA VAL A 57 -1.09 2.73 19.12
C VAL A 57 -0.88 1.72 20.24
#